data_AF-A0A3M6WPK9-F1
#
_entry.id   AF-A0A3M6WPK9-F1
#
_cell.length_a   1.000
_cell.length_b   1.000
_cell.length_c   1.000
_cell.angle_alpha   90.00
_cell.angle_beta   90.00
_cell.angle_gamma   90.00
#
_symmetry.space_group_name_H-M   'P 1'
#
loop_
_entity.id
_entity.type
_entity.pdbx_description
1 polymer ?
#
loop_
_entity_poly.entity_id
_entity_poly.type
_entity_poly.pdbx_seq_one_letter_code
_entity_poly.pdbx_strand_id
1 'polypeptide(L)'
;MHEEITLSYLAEHGASRNARQHRLQSNYGFPCDCPACDTTTERGKLDEEARQRMQSRLHSYAQSVSEQEDPDQVTELEIMNQMIEMREEQGLAGRELATMCFSAAELAAKIGRRDVALKLANKGLSLDEAAVGMDNPVFEESKARVRAMAIV
;
A
#
# COMPACT_ATOMS: atom_id res chain seq x y z
N MET A 1 21.56 -22.23 -6.53
CA MET A 1 20.73 -21.16 -7.10
C MET A 1 20.59 -20.14 -5.99
N HIS A 2 21.14 -18.94 -6.18
CA HIS A 2 21.02 -17.87 -5.17
C HIS A 2 20.03 -16.85 -5.71
N GLU A 3 18.99 -16.57 -4.94
CA GLU A 3 18.02 -15.53 -5.22
C GLU A 3 18.58 -14.17 -4.79
N GLU A 4 18.38 -13.14 -5.61
CA GLU A 4 18.82 -11.78 -5.31
C GLU A 4 17.91 -11.13 -4.27
N ILE A 5 18.49 -10.55 -3.23
CA ILE A 5 17.75 -9.79 -2.23
C ILE A 5 17.62 -8.35 -2.73
N THR A 6 16.39 -7.88 -2.91
CA THR A 6 16.08 -6.54 -3.41
C THR A 6 15.21 -5.75 -2.44
N LEU A 7 15.29 -4.41 -2.49
CA LEU A 7 14.45 -3.50 -1.71
C LEU A 7 14.07 -2.28 -2.55
N SER A 8 12.94 -1.64 -2.23
CA SER A 8 12.52 -0.39 -2.89
C SER A 8 13.25 0.80 -2.29
N TYR A 9 13.87 1.62 -3.13
CA TYR A 9 14.54 2.87 -2.72
C TYR A 9 13.58 4.06 -2.68
N LEU A 10 12.34 3.88 -3.17
CA LEU A 10 11.35 4.94 -3.29
C LEU A 10 10.33 4.83 -2.15
N ALA A 11 10.18 5.90 -1.39
CA ALA A 11 9.18 6.01 -0.33
C ALA A 11 7.76 6.26 -0.87
N GLU A 12 7.62 6.71 -2.12
CA GLU A 12 6.31 7.03 -2.67
C GLU A 12 5.56 5.80 -3.15
N HIS A 13 4.36 5.65 -2.60
CA HIS A 13 3.46 4.58 -2.95
C HIS A 13 2.62 4.95 -4.18
N GLY A 14 2.51 4.03 -5.13
CA GLY A 14 1.70 4.23 -6.33
C GLY A 14 2.25 5.27 -7.33
N ALA A 15 3.53 5.66 -7.23
CA ALA A 15 4.14 6.58 -8.17
C ALA A 15 4.12 6.06 -9.62
N SER A 16 3.79 6.93 -10.57
CA SER A 16 3.85 6.63 -12.02
C SER A 16 5.24 6.15 -12.44
N ARG A 17 5.32 5.36 -13.51
CA ARG A 17 6.62 4.90 -14.05
C ARG A 17 7.56 6.08 -14.29
N ASN A 18 7.07 7.16 -14.90
CA ASN A 18 7.88 8.34 -15.18
C ASN A 18 8.47 8.95 -13.91
N ALA A 19 7.64 9.15 -12.87
CA ALA A 19 8.09 9.69 -11.59
C ALA A 19 9.13 8.78 -10.92
N ARG A 20 8.92 7.46 -10.94
CA ARG A 20 9.89 6.48 -10.41
C ARG A 20 11.22 6.53 -11.15
N GLN A 21 11.19 6.47 -12.48
CA GLN A 21 12.39 6.52 -13.32
C GLN A 21 13.17 7.82 -13.10
N HIS A 22 12.47 8.95 -13.08
CA HIS A 22 13.09 10.25 -12.85
C HIS A 22 13.82 10.30 -11.50
N ARG A 23 13.20 9.79 -10.43
CA ARG A 23 13.79 9.79 -9.08
C ARG A 23 14.98 8.85 -8.97
N LEU A 24 14.87 7.64 -9.50
CA LEU A 24 15.96 6.68 -9.48
C LEU A 24 17.15 7.20 -10.30
N GLN A 25 16.89 7.78 -11.46
CA GLN A 25 17.92 8.38 -12.29
C GLN A 25 18.57 9.60 -11.62
N SER A 26 17.79 10.48 -11.00
CA SER A 26 18.30 11.74 -10.43
C SER A 26 19.04 11.53 -9.10
N ASN A 27 18.58 10.60 -8.26
CA ASN A 27 19.10 10.42 -6.90
C ASN A 27 20.07 9.25 -6.78
N TYR A 28 19.96 8.24 -7.64
CA TYR A 28 20.75 7.02 -7.57
C TYR A 28 21.48 6.67 -8.88
N GLY A 29 21.23 7.43 -9.96
CA GLY A 29 22.00 7.33 -11.21
C GLY A 29 21.63 6.15 -12.12
N PHE A 30 20.53 5.44 -11.87
CA PHE A 30 20.14 4.27 -12.67
C PHE A 30 18.66 4.28 -13.10
N PRO A 31 18.35 3.74 -14.30
CA PRO A 31 16.97 3.44 -14.71
C PRO A 31 16.51 2.10 -14.13
N CYS A 32 15.23 1.98 -13.78
CA CYS A 32 14.67 0.73 -13.27
C CYS A 32 14.04 -0.11 -14.40
N ASP A 33 14.39 -1.38 -14.47
CA ASP A 33 13.86 -2.35 -15.45
C ASP A 33 13.05 -3.46 -14.79
N CYS A 34 12.63 -3.27 -13.53
CA CYS A 34 11.80 -4.25 -12.83
C CYS A 34 10.47 -4.47 -13.57
N PRO A 35 9.80 -5.62 -13.36
CA PRO A 35 8.53 -5.92 -14.04
C PRO A 35 7.46 -4.83 -13.88
N ALA A 36 7.40 -4.14 -12.73
CA ALA A 36 6.46 -3.03 -12.51
C ALA A 36 6.77 -1.79 -13.38
N CYS A 37 8.01 -1.64 -13.88
CA CYS A 37 8.45 -0.58 -14.79
C CYS A 37 8.40 -1.00 -16.27
N ASP A 38 8.10 -2.26 -16.58
CA ASP A 38 8.07 -2.75 -17.95
C ASP A 38 6.70 -2.51 -18.63
N THR A 39 6.52 -1.34 -19.22
CA THR A 39 5.33 -0.97 -20.00
C THR A 39 5.34 -1.51 -21.43
N THR A 40 6.30 -2.36 -21.80
CA THR A 40 6.28 -3.01 -23.12
C THR A 40 5.28 -4.16 -23.16
N THR A 41 4.93 -4.72 -21.99
CA THR A 41 3.91 -5.74 -21.81
C THR A 41 2.52 -5.13 -21.61
N GLU A 42 1.46 -5.86 -21.99
CA GLU A 42 0.07 -5.43 -21.72
C GLU A 42 -0.20 -5.30 -20.22
N ARG A 43 0.33 -6.22 -19.41
CA ARG A 43 0.23 -6.14 -17.95
C ARG A 43 0.85 -4.85 -17.42
N GLY A 44 2.07 -4.52 -17.83
CA GLY A 44 2.73 -3.31 -17.35
C GLY A 44 2.05 -2.00 -17.79
N LYS A 45 1.37 -1.99 -18.94
CA LYS A 45 0.51 -0.87 -19.36
C LYS A 45 -0.70 -0.72 -18.43
N LEU A 46 -1.42 -1.82 -18.18
CA LEU A 46 -2.57 -1.83 -17.26
C LEU A 46 -2.18 -1.40 -15.85
N ASP A 47 -1.04 -1.87 -15.35
CA ASP A 47 -0.50 -1.51 -14.03
C ASP A 47 -0.16 -0.01 -13.97
N GLU A 48 0.39 0.55 -15.05
CA GLU A 48 0.69 1.99 -15.14
C GLU A 48 -0.59 2.83 -15.18
N GLU A 49 -1.59 2.43 -15.96
CA GLU A 49 -2.89 3.10 -15.97
C GLU A 49 -3.57 3.04 -14.60
N ALA A 50 -3.48 1.91 -13.89
CA ALA A 50 -4.00 1.77 -12.54
C ALA A 50 -3.34 2.75 -11.57
N ARG A 51 -2.01 2.91 -11.64
CA ARG A 51 -1.27 3.91 -10.84
C ARG A 51 -1.68 5.33 -11.18
N GLN A 52 -1.86 5.65 -12.45
CA GLN A 52 -2.33 6.98 -12.88
C GLN A 52 -3.75 7.27 -12.38
N ARG A 53 -4.67 6.31 -12.47
CA ARG A 53 -6.02 6.44 -11.91
C ARG A 53 -5.99 6.65 -10.40
N MET A 54 -5.14 5.91 -9.69
CA MET A 54 -4.96 6.06 -8.25
C MET A 54 -4.41 7.45 -7.88
N GLN A 55 -3.40 7.95 -8.60
CA GLN A 55 -2.87 9.29 -8.39
C GLN A 55 -3.93 10.38 -8.59
N SER A 56 -4.72 10.29 -9.66
CA SER A 56 -5.82 11.23 -9.90
C SER A 56 -6.83 11.21 -8.77
N ARG A 57 -7.21 10.01 -8.28
CA ARG A 57 -8.16 9.87 -7.17
C ARG A 57 -7.61 10.44 -5.87
N LEU A 58 -6.34 10.18 -5.55
CA LEU A 58 -5.67 10.77 -4.38
C LEU A 58 -5.61 12.29 -4.45
N HIS A 59 -5.33 12.84 -5.64
CA HIS A 59 -5.29 14.28 -5.84
C HIS A 59 -6.67 14.91 -5.62
N SER A 60 -7.72 14.34 -6.21
CA SER A 60 -9.09 14.80 -6.01
C SER A 60 -9.53 14.72 -4.55
N TYR A 61 -9.16 13.64 -3.85
CA TYR A 61 -9.45 13.51 -2.42
C TYR A 61 -8.69 14.54 -1.57
N ALA A 62 -7.41 14.78 -1.85
CA ALA A 62 -6.63 15.79 -1.16
C ALA A 62 -7.22 17.20 -1.34
N GLN A 63 -7.71 17.51 -2.55
CA GLN A 63 -8.43 18.75 -2.83
C GLN A 63 -9.72 18.84 -2.01
N SER A 64 -10.56 17.80 -2.00
CA SER A 64 -11.81 17.83 -1.24
C SER A 64 -11.60 17.96 0.27
N VAL A 65 -10.57 17.30 0.82
CA VAL A 65 -10.23 17.41 2.25
C VAL A 65 -9.76 18.83 2.60
N SER A 66 -9.04 19.50 1.70
CA SER A 66 -8.61 20.89 1.94
C SER A 66 -9.77 21.90 2.00
N GLU A 67 -10.93 21.53 1.46
CA GLU A 67 -12.14 22.37 1.39
C GLU A 67 -13.17 22.04 2.48
N GLN A 68 -13.00 20.95 3.24
CA GLN A 68 -13.94 20.45 4.24
C GLN A 68 -13.33 20.50 5.66
N GLU A 69 -14.16 20.78 6.68
CA GLU A 69 -13.71 20.75 8.09
C GLU A 69 -13.47 19.32 8.59
N ASP A 70 -14.27 18.36 8.13
CA ASP A 70 -14.16 16.94 8.51
C ASP A 70 -13.96 16.06 7.26
N PRO A 71 -12.87 15.28 7.18
CA PRO A 71 -12.63 14.38 6.06
C PRO A 71 -13.68 13.28 5.97
N ASP A 72 -14.16 12.98 4.77
CA ASP A 72 -14.99 11.80 4.51
C ASP A 72 -14.16 10.51 4.70
N GLN A 73 -14.27 9.94 5.90
CA GLN A 73 -13.60 8.71 6.32
C GLN A 73 -14.07 7.47 5.55
N VAL A 74 -15.28 7.49 4.97
CA VAL A 74 -15.78 6.40 4.13
C VAL A 74 -15.04 6.42 2.80
N THR A 75 -14.97 7.59 2.16
CA THR A 75 -14.20 7.78 0.92
C THR A 75 -12.71 7.51 1.14
N GLU A 76 -12.16 7.93 2.28
CA GLU A 76 -10.77 7.64 2.66
C GLU A 76 -10.51 6.13 2.69
N LEU A 77 -11.37 5.36 3.38
CA LEU A 77 -11.24 3.90 3.46
C LEU A 77 -11.34 3.23 2.09
N GLU A 78 -12.22 3.71 1.21
CA GLU A 78 -12.33 3.20 -0.16
C GLU A 78 -11.04 3.42 -0.96
N ILE A 79 -10.44 4.61 -0.85
CA ILE A 79 -9.16 4.91 -1.52
C ILE A 79 -8.06 4.01 -0.99
N MET A 80 -7.99 3.82 0.34
CA MET A 80 -7.00 2.91 0.95
C MET A 80 -7.17 1.47 0.46
N ASN A 81 -8.40 0.95 0.40
CA ASN A 81 -8.66 -0.39 -0.11
C ASN A 81 -8.24 -0.56 -1.56
N GLN A 82 -8.55 0.41 -2.42
CA GLN A 82 -8.13 0.36 -3.82
C GLN A 82 -6.62 0.45 -3.99
N MET A 83 -5.93 1.20 -3.12
CA MET A 83 -4.47 1.25 -3.13
C MET A 83 -3.87 -0.10 -2.72
N ILE A 84 -4.44 -0.76 -1.72
CA ILE A 84 -4.03 -2.10 -1.28
C ILE A 84 -4.22 -3.11 -2.43
N GLU A 85 -5.41 -3.15 -3.03
CA GLU A 85 -5.74 -4.07 -4.14
C GLU A 85 -4.81 -3.84 -5.34
N MET A 86 -4.60 -2.59 -5.74
CA MET A 86 -3.69 -2.23 -6.82
C MET A 86 -2.27 -2.75 -6.55
N ARG A 87 -1.76 -2.62 -5.32
CA ARG A 87 -0.41 -3.10 -5.00
C ARG A 87 -0.32 -4.62 -5.08
N GLU A 88 -1.33 -5.34 -4.62
CA GLU A 88 -1.35 -6.79 -4.69
C GLU A 88 -1.39 -7.32 -6.12
N GLU A 89 -2.25 -6.76 -6.96
CA GLU A 89 -2.34 -7.13 -8.38
C GLU A 89 -1.01 -6.93 -9.12
N GLN A 90 -0.26 -5.91 -8.70
CA GLN A 90 1.06 -5.57 -9.22
C GLN A 90 2.19 -6.38 -8.58
N GLY A 91 1.88 -7.31 -7.66
CA GLY A 91 2.85 -8.12 -6.94
C GLY A 91 3.72 -7.33 -5.96
N LEU A 92 3.32 -6.11 -5.59
CA LEU A 92 4.00 -5.26 -4.63
C LEU A 92 3.55 -5.63 -3.22
N ALA A 93 4.18 -6.67 -2.66
CA ALA A 93 3.91 -7.17 -1.32
C ALA A 93 5.01 -6.79 -0.31
N GLY A 94 4.76 -7.08 0.97
CA GLY A 94 5.72 -6.87 2.07
C GLY A 94 5.16 -6.00 3.20
N ARG A 95 6.03 -5.62 4.13
CA ARG A 95 5.67 -4.90 5.37
C ARG A 95 4.97 -3.56 5.11
N GLU A 96 5.28 -2.88 4.01
CA GLU A 96 4.58 -1.65 3.63
C GLU A 96 3.10 -1.90 3.35
N LEU A 97 2.78 -2.99 2.63
CA LEU A 97 1.40 -3.38 2.36
C LEU A 97 0.68 -3.80 3.65
N ALA A 98 1.37 -4.49 4.55
CA ALA A 98 0.84 -4.81 5.88
C ALA A 98 0.48 -3.54 6.66
N THR A 99 1.36 -2.54 6.63
CA THR A 99 1.15 -1.23 7.29
C THR A 99 -0.08 -0.53 6.73
N MET A 100 -0.28 -0.55 5.41
CA MET A 100 -1.49 -0.02 4.76
C MET A 100 -2.75 -0.77 5.22
N CYS A 101 -2.71 -2.10 5.25
CA CYS A 101 -3.82 -2.93 5.74
C CYS A 101 -4.20 -2.57 7.18
N PHE A 102 -3.24 -2.40 8.07
CA PHE A 102 -3.53 -2.02 9.46
C PHE A 102 -4.13 -0.62 9.57
N SER A 103 -3.59 0.36 8.86
CA SER A 103 -4.16 1.72 8.89
C SER A 103 -5.59 1.73 8.32
N ALA A 104 -5.86 0.97 7.26
CA ALA A 104 -7.20 0.81 6.72
C ALA A 104 -8.13 0.07 7.70
N ALA A 105 -7.61 -0.92 8.44
CA ALA A 105 -8.37 -1.62 9.48
C ALA A 105 -8.76 -0.69 10.65
N GLU A 106 -7.85 0.17 11.10
CA GLU A 106 -8.11 1.16 12.15
C GLU A 106 -9.20 2.15 11.73
N LEU A 107 -9.10 2.66 10.50
CA LEU A 107 -10.12 3.53 9.94
C LEU A 107 -11.47 2.81 9.82
N ALA A 108 -11.48 1.58 9.31
CA ALA A 108 -12.69 0.76 9.22
C ALA A 108 -13.33 0.52 10.60
N ALA A 109 -12.53 0.25 11.63
CA ALA A 109 -13.01 0.09 12.99
C ALA A 109 -13.63 1.39 13.53
N LYS A 110 -12.97 2.54 13.29
CA LYS A 110 -13.44 3.87 13.70
C LYS A 110 -14.81 4.23 13.10
N ILE A 111 -15.05 3.87 11.84
CA ILE A 111 -16.34 4.10 11.16
C ILE A 111 -17.36 2.96 11.36
N GLY A 112 -17.08 2.00 12.24
CA GLY A 112 -18.01 0.92 12.59
C GLY A 112 -18.09 -0.25 11.61
N ARG A 113 -17.22 -0.32 10.59
CA ARG A 113 -17.15 -1.41 9.59
C ARG A 113 -16.28 -2.56 10.11
N ARG A 114 -16.76 -3.24 11.15
CA ARG A 114 -16.01 -4.27 11.90
C ARG A 114 -15.57 -5.45 11.03
N ASP A 115 -16.42 -5.89 10.11
CA ASP A 115 -16.13 -6.98 9.17
C ASP A 115 -14.93 -6.65 8.26
N VAL A 116 -14.92 -5.43 7.72
CA VAL A 116 -13.83 -4.91 6.88
C VAL A 116 -12.56 -4.76 7.71
N ALA A 117 -12.68 -4.21 8.92
CA ALA A 117 -11.56 -4.03 9.84
C ALA A 117 -10.89 -5.37 10.18
N LEU A 118 -11.67 -6.40 10.53
CA LEU A 118 -11.15 -7.73 10.84
C LEU A 118 -10.45 -8.38 9.63
N LYS A 119 -11.04 -8.26 8.44
CA LYS A 119 -10.46 -8.78 7.20
C LYS A 119 -9.10 -8.13 6.91
N LEU A 120 -9.01 -6.81 7.01
CA LEU A 120 -7.79 -6.05 6.76
C LEU A 120 -6.73 -6.29 7.83
N ALA A 121 -7.12 -6.36 9.10
CA ALA A 121 -6.21 -6.65 10.21
C ALA A 121 -5.56 -8.02 10.07
N ASN A 122 -6.35 -9.07 9.78
CA ASN A 122 -5.82 -10.41 9.58
C ASN A 122 -4.89 -10.49 8.37
N LYS A 123 -5.25 -9.81 7.29
CA LYS A 123 -4.41 -9.69 6.10
C LYS A 123 -3.08 -9.00 6.41
N GLY A 124 -3.11 -7.91 7.18
CA GLY A 124 -1.91 -7.22 7.65
C GLY A 124 -1.01 -8.15 8.48
N LEU A 125 -1.59 -8.93 9.39
CA LEU A 125 -0.83 -9.92 10.17
C LEU A 125 -0.17 -10.98 9.28
N SER A 126 -0.91 -11.56 8.32
CA SER A 126 -0.33 -12.55 7.41
C SER A 126 0.83 -11.99 6.58
N LEU A 127 0.73 -10.73 6.13
CA LEU A 127 1.80 -10.06 5.38
C LEU A 127 3.02 -9.77 6.26
N ASP A 128 2.82 -9.32 7.50
CA ASP A 128 3.92 -9.06 8.44
C ASP A 128 4.60 -10.36 8.87
N GLU A 129 3.84 -11.42 9.17
CA GLU A 129 4.39 -12.74 9.49
C GLU A 129 5.30 -13.23 8.36
N ALA A 130 4.84 -13.10 7.12
CA ALA A 130 5.64 -13.46 5.94
C ALA A 130 6.87 -12.56 5.75
N ALA A 131 6.79 -11.29 6.11
CA ALA A 131 7.86 -10.32 5.89
C ALA A 131 8.96 -10.36 6.96
N VAL A 132 8.60 -10.55 8.24
CA VAL A 132 9.53 -10.44 9.37
C VAL A 132 9.67 -11.72 10.20
N GLY A 133 8.74 -12.67 10.07
CA GLY A 133 8.70 -13.92 10.85
C GLY A 133 7.97 -13.79 12.19
N MET A 134 7.47 -14.92 12.70
CA MET A 134 6.68 -14.96 13.95
C MET A 134 7.46 -14.54 15.20
N ASP A 135 8.77 -14.81 15.23
CA ASP A 135 9.62 -14.56 16.39
C ASP A 135 10.17 -13.13 16.43
N ASN A 136 9.79 -12.30 15.47
CA ASN A 136 10.28 -10.93 15.37
C ASN A 136 9.48 -10.01 16.30
N PRO A 137 10.13 -9.14 17.11
CA PRO A 137 9.44 -8.16 17.95
C PRO A 137 8.43 -7.30 17.19
N VAL A 138 8.70 -6.99 15.92
CA VAL A 138 7.77 -6.27 15.04
C VAL A 138 6.44 -7.01 14.88
N PHE A 139 6.45 -8.33 14.75
CA PHE A 139 5.21 -9.10 14.59
C PHE A 139 4.39 -9.13 15.89
N GLU A 140 5.06 -9.15 17.05
CA GLU A 140 4.38 -9.00 18.35
C GLU A 140 3.70 -7.64 18.49
N GLU A 141 4.37 -6.56 18.06
CA GLU A 141 3.77 -5.22 17.99
C GLU A 141 2.54 -5.19 17.09
N SER A 142 2.60 -5.83 15.92
CA SER A 142 1.47 -5.91 14.99
C SER A 142 0.28 -6.68 15.59
N LYS A 143 0.52 -7.77 16.33
CA LYS A 143 -0.54 -8.47 17.08
C LYS A 143 -1.14 -7.60 18.18
N ALA A 144 -0.32 -6.84 18.90
CA ALA A 144 -0.80 -5.89 19.91
C ALA A 144 -1.66 -4.78 19.28
N ARG A 145 -1.23 -4.25 18.13
CA ARG A 145 -1.98 -3.25 17.34
C ARG A 145 -3.37 -3.76 16.96
N VAL A 146 -3.49 -4.98 16.43
CA VAL A 146 -4.79 -5.59 16.07
C VAL A 146 -5.69 -5.80 17.29
N ARG A 147 -5.13 -6.25 18.43
CA ARG A 147 -5.89 -6.41 19.68
C ARG A 147 -6.47 -5.08 20.18
N ALA A 148 -5.71 -3.99 20.04
CA ALA A 148 -6.14 -2.66 20.48
C ALA A 148 -7.35 -2.12 19.68
N MET A 149 -7.59 -2.61 18.46
CA MET A 149 -8.72 -2.20 17.62
C MET A 149 -10.08 -2.71 18.13
N ALA A 150 -10.12 -3.60 19.13
CA ALA A 150 -11.35 -4.15 19.74
C ALA A 150 -12.36 -4.71 18.72
N ILE A 151 -11.84 -5.30 17.64
CA ILE A 151 -12.57 -5.92 16.52
C ILE A 151 -12.72 -7.44 16.67
N VAL A 152 -12.22 -8.00 17.78
CA VAL A 152 -12.33 -9.41 18.19
C VAL A 152 -13.04 -9.49 19.53
#